data_AF-A0A7W9J8M5-F1
#
_entry.id   AF-A0A7W9J8M5-F1
#
_cell.length_a   1.000
_cell.length_b   1.000
_cell.length_c   1.000
_cell.angle_alpha   90.00
_cell.angle_beta   90.00
_cell.angle_gamma   90.00
#
_symmetry.space_group_name_H-M   'P 1'
#
loop_
_entity.id
_entity.type
_entity.pdbx_description
1 polymer ?
#
loop_
_entity_poly.entity_id
_entity_poly.type
_entity_poly.pdbx_seq_one_letter_code
_entity_poly.pdbx_strand_id
1 'polypeptide(L)'
;MRRRTFIAAVASTTVAGALPAAASTTPPTLRLPPPTGPHRTGTTTLHLVDSTRRDPWNNAPTRELMVTIYYPASTTRGYQRAPHLSPTAAAVFGSLDAGVLHPELPSTGVDWAATRTHATSTAP
;
A
#
# COMPACT_ATOMS: atom_id res chain seq x y z
N MET A 1 25.11 14.25 77.80
CA MET A 1 24.51 15.12 76.75
C MET A 1 25.05 14.68 75.40
N ARG A 2 24.24 13.98 74.59
CA ARG A 2 24.67 13.34 73.32
C ARG A 2 24.14 14.15 72.14
N ARG A 3 25.03 14.78 71.37
CA ARG A 3 24.74 15.41 70.07
C ARG A 3 24.60 14.31 69.01
N ARG A 4 23.48 14.28 68.28
CA ARG A 4 23.23 13.37 67.16
C ARG A 4 23.27 14.18 65.86
N THR A 5 24.24 13.88 65.02
CA THR A 5 24.45 14.43 63.68
C THR A 5 23.47 13.78 62.71
N PHE A 6 22.73 14.57 61.92
CA PHE A 6 21.87 14.07 60.83
C PHE A 6 22.67 14.08 59.52
N ILE A 7 22.65 12.95 58.79
CA ILE A 7 23.19 12.81 57.44
C ILE A 7 22.04 13.02 56.45
N ALA A 8 22.20 13.97 55.53
CA ALA A 8 21.26 14.24 54.46
C ALA A 8 21.42 13.21 53.33
N ALA A 9 20.32 12.53 52.98
CA ALA A 9 20.27 11.61 51.85
C ALA A 9 19.91 12.36 50.56
N VAL A 10 20.77 12.28 49.55
CA VAL A 10 20.53 12.85 48.21
C VAL A 10 19.75 11.82 47.38
N ALA A 11 18.51 12.14 47.04
CA ALA A 11 17.69 11.36 46.12
C ALA A 11 18.12 11.64 44.67
N SER A 12 18.57 10.61 43.96
CA SER A 12 18.89 10.69 42.53
C SER A 12 17.64 10.38 41.70
N THR A 13 17.10 11.38 41.02
CA THR A 13 15.99 11.24 40.08
C THR A 13 16.52 10.69 38.74
N THR A 14 16.20 9.45 38.40
CA THR A 14 16.49 8.88 37.09
C THR A 14 15.50 9.41 36.06
N VAL A 15 15.95 10.29 35.17
CA VAL A 15 15.19 10.72 34.00
C VAL A 15 15.22 9.58 32.97
N ALA A 16 14.09 8.88 32.80
CA ALA A 16 13.92 7.93 31.72
C ALA A 16 13.80 8.70 30.40
N GLY A 17 14.92 8.84 29.68
CA GLY A 17 14.93 9.41 28.35
C GLY A 17 14.13 8.52 27.39
N ALA A 18 13.09 9.09 26.77
CA ALA A 18 12.44 8.46 25.63
C ALA A 18 13.47 8.36 24.49
N LEU A 19 13.88 7.14 24.17
CA LEU A 19 14.72 6.89 22.99
C LEU A 19 13.95 7.37 21.75
N PRO A 20 14.62 8.06 20.81
CA PRO A 20 13.99 8.35 19.52
C PRO A 20 13.62 7.02 18.88
N ALA A 21 12.34 6.87 18.51
CA ALA A 21 11.89 5.73 17.73
C ALA A 21 12.76 5.67 16.48
N ALA A 22 13.52 4.59 16.32
CA ALA A 22 14.32 4.37 15.12
C ALA A 22 13.40 4.51 13.91
N ALA A 23 13.72 5.42 12.99
CA ALA A 23 12.95 5.61 11.77
C ALA A 23 12.94 4.28 11.02
N SER A 24 11.75 3.67 10.90
CA SER A 24 11.55 2.43 10.17
C SER A 24 12.06 2.61 8.74
N THR A 25 13.10 1.86 8.36
CA THR A 25 13.64 1.87 6.98
C THR A 25 12.70 1.16 6.00
N THR A 26 11.63 0.54 6.50
CA THR A 26 10.65 -0.17 5.68
C THR A 26 9.64 0.83 5.08
N PRO A 27 9.42 0.79 3.75
CA PRO A 27 8.41 1.63 3.11
C PRO A 27 7.01 1.34 3.70
N PRO A 28 6.19 2.37 3.94
CA PRO A 28 4.81 2.17 4.40
C PRO A 28 3.98 1.41 3.38
N THR A 29 3.09 0.55 3.86
CA THR A 29 2.03 -0.09 3.05
C THR A 29 0.76 0.74 3.11
N LEU A 30 0.13 0.99 1.96
CA LEU A 30 -1.12 1.73 1.90
C LEU A 30 -2.34 0.82 2.12
N ARG A 31 -3.40 1.42 2.65
CA ARG A 31 -4.71 0.78 2.79
C ARG A 31 -5.76 1.60 2.09
N LEU A 32 -6.40 1.02 1.08
CA LEU A 32 -7.49 1.67 0.38
C LEU A 32 -8.73 1.81 1.29
N PRO A 33 -9.52 2.89 1.16
CA PRO A 33 -10.79 3.02 1.86
C PRO A 33 -11.73 1.83 1.59
N PRO A 34 -12.54 1.39 2.56
CA PRO A 34 -13.50 0.33 2.34
C PRO A 34 -14.62 0.80 1.37
N PRO A 35 -15.14 -0.09 0.50
CA PRO A 35 -16.35 0.18 -0.25
C PRO A 35 -17.51 0.50 0.71
N THR A 36 -18.36 1.46 0.33
CA THR A 36 -19.50 1.90 1.14
C THR A 36 -20.80 1.16 0.81
N GLY A 37 -20.81 0.39 -0.28
CA GLY A 37 -21.97 -0.36 -0.75
C GLY A 37 -22.18 -1.70 -0.02
N PRO A 38 -23.35 -2.33 -0.17
CA PRO A 38 -23.70 -3.56 0.54
C PRO A 38 -23.11 -4.83 -0.10
N HIS A 39 -22.55 -4.72 -1.30
CA HIS A 39 -22.08 -5.87 -2.07
C HIS A 39 -20.61 -6.17 -1.80
N ARG A 40 -20.30 -7.47 -1.73
CA ARG A 40 -18.91 -7.92 -1.89
C ARG A 40 -18.49 -7.68 -3.34
N THR A 41 -17.21 -7.41 -3.57
CA THR A 41 -16.72 -7.06 -4.90
C THR A 41 -15.78 -8.15 -5.43
N GLY A 42 -16.10 -8.69 -6.60
CA GLY A 42 -15.19 -9.46 -7.43
C GLY A 42 -14.45 -8.55 -8.39
N THR A 43 -13.28 -9.00 -8.86
CA THR A 43 -12.60 -8.31 -9.95
C THR A 43 -11.94 -9.28 -10.92
N THR A 44 -11.89 -8.90 -12.19
CA THR A 44 -11.14 -9.62 -13.22
C THR A 44 -10.47 -8.63 -14.15
N THR A 45 -9.37 -9.04 -14.77
CA THR A 45 -8.66 -8.24 -15.77
C THR A 45 -8.73 -8.97 -17.10
N LEU A 46 -9.12 -8.23 -18.15
CA LEU A 46 -9.22 -8.73 -19.51
C LEU A 46 -8.17 -8.04 -20.37
N HIS A 47 -7.48 -8.83 -21.19
CA HIS A 47 -6.69 -8.36 -22.31
C HIS A 47 -7.55 -8.49 -23.56
N LEU A 48 -7.99 -7.35 -24.08
CA LEU A 48 -8.84 -7.28 -25.26
C LEU A 48 -7.96 -6.92 -26.45
N VAL A 49 -8.01 -7.74 -27.50
CA VAL A 49 -7.30 -7.51 -28.76
C VAL A 49 -8.33 -7.31 -29.85
N ASP A 50 -8.30 -6.13 -30.47
CA ASP A 50 -9.08 -5.84 -31.66
C ASP A 50 -8.19 -5.93 -32.90
N SER A 51 -8.29 -7.06 -33.59
CA SER A 51 -7.51 -7.32 -34.80
C SER A 51 -8.04 -6.60 -36.05
N THR A 52 -9.19 -5.92 -35.96
CA THR A 52 -9.80 -5.23 -37.10
C THR A 52 -9.38 -3.77 -37.20
N ARG A 53 -8.77 -3.22 -36.14
CA ARG A 53 -8.33 -1.83 -36.07
C ARG A 53 -6.84 -1.76 -35.72
N ARG A 54 -6.12 -0.90 -36.41
CA ARG A 54 -4.77 -0.48 -36.03
C ARG A 54 -4.81 0.36 -34.76
N ASP A 55 -3.72 0.34 -34.00
CA ASP A 55 -3.57 1.21 -32.86
C ASP A 55 -3.46 2.70 -33.31
N PRO A 56 -4.24 3.63 -32.74
CA PRO A 56 -4.16 5.05 -33.07
C PRO A 56 -2.96 5.81 -32.51
N TRP A 57 -2.25 5.27 -31.52
CA TRP A 57 -1.18 5.96 -30.78
C TRP A 57 0.20 5.44 -31.17
N ASN A 58 0.28 4.18 -31.56
CA ASN A 58 1.49 3.58 -32.11
C ASN A 58 1.16 2.91 -33.45
N ASN A 59 2.17 2.65 -34.28
CA ASN A 59 1.95 2.00 -35.58
C ASN A 59 1.70 0.47 -35.46
N ALA A 60 1.21 -0.02 -34.31
CA ALA A 60 0.92 -1.44 -34.13
C ALA A 60 -0.23 -1.89 -35.04
N PRO A 61 -0.15 -3.12 -35.57
CA PRO A 61 -1.14 -3.63 -36.52
C PRO A 61 -2.51 -3.87 -35.89
N THR A 62 -2.56 -4.10 -34.57
CA THR A 62 -3.77 -4.42 -33.81
C THR A 62 -3.88 -3.50 -32.60
N ARG A 63 -5.11 -3.17 -32.22
CA ARG A 63 -5.37 -2.35 -31.03
C ARG A 63 -5.59 -3.25 -29.82
N GLU A 64 -4.82 -3.02 -28.77
CA GLU A 64 -4.91 -3.78 -27.53
C GLU A 64 -5.37 -2.90 -26.36
N LEU A 65 -6.18 -3.46 -25.47
CA LEU A 65 -6.69 -2.79 -24.28
C LEU A 65 -6.64 -3.73 -23.07
N MET A 66 -6.10 -3.23 -21.97
CA MET A 66 -6.22 -3.86 -20.66
C MET A 66 -7.39 -3.24 -19.91
N VAL A 67 -8.34 -4.05 -19.47
CA VAL A 67 -9.53 -3.60 -18.74
C VAL A 67 -9.65 -4.37 -17.43
N THR A 68 -9.75 -3.65 -16.31
CA THR A 68 -10.10 -4.25 -15.02
C THR A 68 -11.56 -4.00 -14.72
N ILE A 69 -12.34 -5.07 -14.56
CA ILE A 69 -13.76 -5.02 -14.27
C ILE A 69 -13.94 -5.31 -12.78
N TYR A 70 -14.74 -4.47 -12.12
CA TYR A 70 -15.23 -4.71 -10.76
C TYR A 70 -16.72 -4.99 -10.81
N TYR A 71 -17.18 -6.00 -10.09
CA TYR A 71 -18.57 -6.45 -10.12
C TYR A 71 -19.03 -6.96 -8.75
N PRO A 72 -20.33 -6.96 -8.44
CA PRO A 72 -20.84 -7.64 -7.26
C PRO A 72 -20.53 -9.14 -7.33
N ALA A 73 -19.81 -9.65 -6.34
CA ALA A 73 -19.54 -11.08 -6.20
C ALA A 73 -20.60 -11.74 -5.31
N SER A 74 -21.15 -12.86 -5.77
CA SER A 74 -22.03 -13.73 -4.99
C SER A 74 -21.31 -14.34 -3.79
N THR A 75 -20.02 -14.67 -3.91
CA THR A 75 -19.18 -15.14 -2.81
C THR A 75 -17.74 -14.72 -2.98
N THR A 76 -17.07 -14.42 -1.86
CA THR A 76 -15.62 -14.11 -1.84
C THR A 76 -14.83 -15.10 -1.00
N ARG A 77 -15.51 -16.10 -0.41
CA ARG A 77 -14.89 -17.09 0.46
C ARG A 77 -13.96 -17.99 -0.34
N GLY A 78 -12.70 -18.09 0.09
CA GLY A 78 -11.68 -18.91 -0.58
C GLY A 78 -10.95 -18.20 -1.73
N TYR A 79 -11.33 -16.96 -2.07
CA TYR A 79 -10.68 -16.16 -3.10
C TYR A 79 -9.67 -15.16 -2.50
N GLN A 80 -8.63 -14.84 -3.26
CA GLN A 80 -7.58 -13.92 -2.85
C GLN A 80 -7.99 -12.47 -3.12
N ARG A 81 -7.59 -11.54 -2.23
CA ARG A 81 -7.75 -10.12 -2.49
C ARG A 81 -6.84 -9.68 -3.63
N ALA A 82 -7.43 -8.98 -4.60
CA ALA A 82 -6.70 -8.48 -5.76
C ALA A 82 -5.68 -7.42 -5.32
N PRO A 83 -4.45 -7.45 -5.86
CA PRO A 83 -3.48 -6.37 -5.65
C PRO A 83 -3.99 -5.09 -6.33
N HIS A 84 -3.59 -3.92 -5.80
CA HIS A 84 -3.96 -2.64 -6.42
C HIS A 84 -3.24 -2.44 -7.76
N LEU A 85 -1.95 -2.77 -7.79
CA LEU A 85 -1.14 -2.77 -9.01
C LEU A 85 -0.66 -4.19 -9.31
N SER A 86 -0.47 -4.51 -10.60
CA SER A 86 0.25 -5.73 -10.97
C SER A 86 1.69 -5.65 -10.45
N PRO A 87 2.39 -6.77 -10.23
CA PRO A 87 3.78 -6.76 -9.74
C PRO A 87 4.70 -5.88 -10.58
N THR A 88 4.56 -5.93 -11.91
CA THR A 88 5.34 -5.10 -12.84
C THR A 88 4.97 -3.63 -12.72
N ALA A 89 3.68 -3.30 -12.65
CA ALA A 89 3.25 -1.91 -12.47
C ALA A 89 3.72 -1.35 -11.12
N ALA A 90 3.66 -2.14 -10.04
CA ALA A 90 4.14 -1.74 -8.72
C ALA A 90 5.65 -1.46 -8.71
N ALA A 91 6.45 -2.27 -9.41
CA ALA A 91 7.89 -2.04 -9.53
C ALA A 91 8.20 -0.74 -10.29
N VAL A 92 7.51 -0.49 -11.42
CA VAL A 92 7.66 0.76 -12.18
C VAL A 92 7.23 1.96 -11.34
N PHE A 93 6.06 1.88 -10.69
CA PHE A 93 5.53 2.96 -9.87
C PHE A 93 6.45 3.26 -8.68
N GLY A 94 6.98 2.23 -8.02
CA GLY A 94 7.94 2.41 -6.93
C GLY A 94 9.21 3.18 -7.34
N SER A 95 9.61 3.14 -8.60
CA SER A 95 10.76 3.90 -9.11
C SER A 95 10.43 5.35 -9.50
N LEU A 96 9.16 5.66 -9.75
CA LEU A 96 8.70 6.95 -10.28
C LEU A 96 7.95 7.79 -9.27
N ASP A 97 7.43 7.19 -8.21
CA ASP A 97 6.41 7.85 -7.42
C ASP A 97 7.01 8.79 -6.36
N ALA A 98 7.64 8.24 -5.33
CA ALA A 98 8.22 9.03 -4.25
C ALA A 98 9.41 9.86 -4.75
N GLY A 99 9.32 11.18 -4.55
CA GLY A 99 10.37 12.14 -4.90
C GLY A 99 10.37 12.63 -6.35
N VAL A 100 9.64 11.96 -7.26
CA VAL A 100 9.52 12.42 -8.67
C VAL A 100 8.10 12.87 -8.97
N LEU A 101 7.10 11.98 -8.89
CA LEU A 101 5.69 12.35 -9.11
C LEU A 101 5.06 12.96 -7.86
N HIS A 102 5.40 12.44 -6.68
CA HIS A 102 4.88 12.88 -5.39
C HIS A 102 6.05 13.18 -4.43
N PRO A 103 6.59 14.41 -4.48
CA PRO A 103 7.70 14.84 -3.62
C PRO A 103 7.36 14.88 -2.13
N GLU A 104 6.08 14.90 -1.78
CA GLU A 104 5.57 14.89 -0.42
C GLU A 104 5.66 13.53 0.27
N LEU A 105 5.86 12.44 -0.48
CA LEU A 105 5.99 11.10 0.08
C LEU A 105 7.37 10.89 0.73
N PRO A 106 7.47 9.95 1.70
CA PRO A 106 8.76 9.59 2.30
C PRO A 106 9.79 9.19 1.23
N SER A 107 11.04 9.62 1.41
CA SER A 107 12.14 9.25 0.52
C SER A 107 12.46 7.75 0.55
N THR A 108 12.01 7.03 1.58
CA THR A 108 12.07 5.56 1.65
C THR A 108 11.08 4.89 0.70
N GLY A 109 10.20 5.64 0.05
CA GLY A 109 9.21 5.14 -0.91
C GLY A 109 7.92 4.69 -0.26
N VAL A 110 7.13 3.93 -1.01
CA VAL A 110 5.87 3.29 -0.59
C VAL A 110 5.86 1.87 -1.13
N ASP A 111 5.39 0.90 -0.32
CA ASP A 111 5.23 -0.48 -0.77
C ASP A 111 3.93 -0.63 -1.58
N TRP A 112 4.03 -0.26 -2.86
CA TRP A 112 2.93 -0.36 -3.83
C TRP A 112 2.51 -1.81 -4.08
N ALA A 113 3.45 -2.76 -4.00
CA ALA A 113 3.20 -4.19 -4.25
C ALA A 113 2.40 -4.85 -3.12
N ALA A 114 2.57 -4.39 -1.88
CA ALA A 114 1.81 -4.87 -0.74
C ALA A 114 0.38 -4.30 -0.67
N THR A 115 0.06 -3.25 -1.42
CA THR A 115 -1.25 -2.61 -1.38
C THR A 115 -2.32 -3.51 -2.00
N ARG A 116 -3.32 -3.89 -1.20
CA ARG A 116 -4.45 -4.73 -1.63
C ARG A 116 -5.74 -3.94 -1.78
N THR A 117 -6.56 -4.33 -2.74
CA THR A 117 -7.93 -3.83 -2.88
C THR A 117 -8.90 -4.54 -1.91
N HIS A 118 -10.14 -4.07 -1.88
CA HIS A 118 -11.24 -4.78 -1.23
C HIS A 118 -11.94 -5.78 -2.14
N ALA A 119 -11.58 -5.83 -3.42
CA ALA A 119 -12.10 -6.81 -4.36
C ALA A 119 -11.32 -8.12 -4.30
N THR A 120 -12.00 -9.23 -4.59
CA THR A 120 -11.38 -10.55 -4.70
C THR A 120 -11.25 -10.98 -6.15
N SER A 121 -10.07 -11.46 -6.52
CA SER A 121 -9.78 -11.90 -7.89
C SER A 121 -10.66 -13.07 -8.29
N THR A 122 -11.32 -12.92 -9.44
CA THR A 122 -12.12 -13.95 -10.14
C THR A 122 -13.20 -14.61 -9.28
N ALA A 123 -13.67 -13.92 -8.24
CA ALA A 123 -14.72 -14.40 -7.36
C ALA A 123 -16.09 -14.24 -8.04
N PRO A 124 -16.92 -15.29 -8.13
CA PRO A 124 -18.22 -15.25 -8.80
C PRO A 124 -19.26 -14.49 -7.97
#